data_AF-A0A519DVN8-F1
#
_entry.id   AF-A0A519DVN8-F1
#
_cell.length_a   1.000
_cell.length_b   1.000
_cell.length_c   1.000
_cell.angle_alpha   90.00
_cell.angle_beta   90.00
_cell.angle_gamma   90.00
#
_symmetry.space_group_name_H-M   'P 1'
#
loop_
_entity.id
_entity.type
_entity.pdbx_description
1 polymer ?
#
loop_
_entity_poly.entity_id
_entity_poly.type
_entity_poly.pdbx_seq_one_letter_code
_entity_poly.pdbx_strand_id
1 'polypeptide(L)'
;MPTRWRICLVVIARNEAATITRLLTSVRPFVDEMLVMDTGSSDGTVPLAVAAGARVTHFAWIDDFAAARNAALQAAGADWHLVLDADEWLIGEGGGAALAALRTTSPNFVGTIALQDHYDGGTAQSRLSRVLPGPVRYAGRIHEQPVHDLPVRALDVPVGHDGYLPERLHVKQGRNEQLLRAEIDADPTNAYLWYQLGKDFSVYNRFADAEAAFANVSDRLITLPLPPTWWNDLVARRLFSLKSLKRHADGMVFAETQLQRCAESPDFFFALGDLLLDWAADEPQQAETLVPMIEAAWRRCLEIGERPDQPGAIEGRGSRLAAHNLALILDATGRPEEARALREAR
;
A
#
# COMPACT_ATOMS: atom_id res chain seq x y z
N MET A 1 29.60 -29.67 0.56
CA MET A 1 28.45 -29.14 1.32
C MET A 1 27.63 -28.29 0.37
N PRO A 2 26.30 -28.45 0.28
CA PRO A 2 25.50 -27.50 -0.49
C PRO A 2 25.71 -26.09 0.07
N THR A 3 25.84 -25.10 -0.81
CA THR A 3 25.96 -23.69 -0.40
C THR A 3 24.73 -23.31 0.41
N ARG A 4 24.95 -22.85 1.65
CA ARG A 4 23.90 -22.30 2.50
C ARG A 4 24.03 -20.78 2.48
N TRP A 5 23.00 -20.10 1.97
CA TRP A 5 22.92 -18.64 1.93
C TRP A 5 22.43 -18.12 3.28
N ARG A 6 23.08 -17.07 3.80
CA ARG A 6 22.69 -16.41 5.05
C ARG A 6 21.58 -15.41 4.83
N ILE A 7 20.60 -15.42 5.72
CA ILE A 7 19.47 -14.48 5.72
C ILE A 7 19.61 -13.55 6.91
N CYS A 8 19.61 -12.24 6.67
CA CYS A 8 19.57 -11.23 7.70
C CYS A 8 18.25 -10.45 7.64
N LEU A 9 17.54 -10.37 8.77
CA LEU A 9 16.50 -9.36 8.95
C LEU A 9 17.16 -7.98 9.09
N VAL A 10 16.73 -7.01 8.30
CA VAL A 10 17.26 -5.65 8.28
C VAL A 10 16.12 -4.68 8.56
N VAL A 11 16.27 -3.91 9.65
CA VAL A 11 15.27 -2.96 10.13
C VAL A 11 15.93 -1.60 10.31
N ILE A 12 15.27 -0.53 9.87
CA ILE A 12 15.57 0.82 10.36
C ILE A 12 14.53 1.17 11.43
N ALA A 13 14.95 1.76 12.54
CA ALA A 13 14.05 2.09 13.64
C ALA A 13 14.35 3.47 14.23
N ARG A 14 13.30 4.14 14.72
CA ARG A 14 13.39 5.32 15.57
C ARG A 14 12.15 5.41 16.44
N ASN A 15 12.31 5.29 17.75
CA ASN A 15 11.22 5.35 18.72
C ASN A 15 10.10 4.31 18.48
N GLU A 16 10.50 3.05 18.32
CA GLU A 16 9.62 1.92 18.04
C GLU A 16 9.59 0.90 19.20
N ALA A 17 9.78 1.36 20.45
CA ALA A 17 9.78 0.48 21.62
C ALA A 17 8.49 -0.35 21.76
N ALA A 18 7.37 0.17 21.25
CA ALA A 18 6.07 -0.49 21.30
C ALA A 18 5.97 -1.74 20.39
N THR A 19 6.74 -1.81 19.30
CA THR A 19 6.57 -2.84 18.25
C THR A 19 7.81 -3.64 17.95
N ILE A 20 9.01 -3.10 18.21
CA ILE A 20 10.28 -3.73 17.82
C ILE A 20 10.44 -5.16 18.35
N THR A 21 10.03 -5.43 19.58
CA THR A 21 10.13 -6.78 20.16
C THR A 21 9.21 -7.76 19.44
N ARG A 22 7.97 -7.37 19.11
CA ARG A 22 7.02 -8.22 18.38
C ARG A 22 7.58 -8.61 17.01
N LEU A 23 8.08 -7.63 16.26
CA LEU A 23 8.72 -7.86 14.96
C LEU A 23 9.87 -8.87 15.10
N LEU A 24 10.85 -8.58 15.97
CA LEU A 24 12.06 -9.40 16.09
C LEU A 24 11.72 -10.83 16.53
N THR A 25 10.82 -11.00 17.50
CA THR A 25 10.39 -12.32 17.97
C THR A 25 9.68 -13.12 16.87
N SER A 26 8.86 -12.47 16.03
CA SER A 26 8.13 -13.16 14.95
C SER A 26 9.07 -13.72 13.86
N VAL A 27 10.19 -13.04 13.58
CA VAL A 27 11.10 -13.39 12.48
C VAL A 27 12.28 -14.26 12.93
N ARG A 28 12.71 -14.12 14.20
CA ARG A 28 13.92 -14.77 14.75
C ARG A 28 14.08 -16.27 14.41
N PRO A 29 13.03 -17.11 14.40
CA PRO A 29 13.19 -18.53 14.08
C PRO A 29 13.63 -18.81 12.62
N PHE A 30 13.45 -17.85 11.72
CA PHE A 30 13.53 -18.07 10.27
C PHE A 30 14.74 -17.41 9.60
N VAL A 31 15.45 -16.54 10.31
CA VAL A 31 16.65 -15.83 9.83
C VAL A 31 17.90 -16.29 10.58
N ASP A 32 19.08 -16.05 10.00
CA ASP A 32 20.36 -16.39 10.64
C ASP A 32 20.87 -15.22 11.51
N GLU A 33 20.54 -13.98 11.13
CA GLU A 33 20.96 -12.76 11.82
C GLU A 33 19.83 -11.73 11.83
N MET A 34 19.82 -10.82 12.82
CA MET A 34 18.92 -9.67 12.86
C MET A 34 19.73 -8.39 13.11
N LEU A 35 19.54 -7.40 12.26
CA LEU A 35 20.17 -6.09 12.36
C LEU A 35 19.10 -5.00 12.48
N VAL A 36 19.21 -4.20 13.54
CA VAL A 36 18.44 -2.97 13.72
C VAL A 36 19.38 -1.79 13.57
N MET A 37 19.13 -0.96 12.57
CA MET A 37 19.78 0.34 12.39
C MET A 37 18.95 1.40 13.11
N ASP A 38 19.42 1.85 14.25
CA ASP A 38 18.82 2.93 15.01
C ASP A 38 19.17 4.29 14.39
N THR A 39 18.14 5.09 14.10
CA THR A 39 18.29 6.41 13.47
C THR A 39 18.13 7.58 14.46
N GLY A 40 18.40 7.31 15.75
CA GLY A 40 18.31 8.28 16.84
C GLY A 40 17.06 8.10 17.69
N SER A 41 16.84 6.90 18.21
CA SER A 41 15.81 6.67 19.24
C SER A 41 16.18 7.33 20.56
N SER A 42 15.16 7.84 21.25
CA SER A 42 15.23 8.39 22.61
C SER A 42 14.42 7.58 23.63
N ASP A 43 13.71 6.54 23.17
CA ASP A 43 12.91 5.64 23.99
C ASP A 43 13.63 4.29 24.25
N GLY A 44 12.88 3.27 24.66
CA GLY A 44 13.40 1.93 24.94
C GLY A 44 13.76 1.08 23.70
N THR A 45 13.70 1.60 22.47
CA THR A 45 13.87 0.80 21.24
C THR A 45 15.17 0.00 21.22
N VAL A 46 16.30 0.68 21.46
CA VAL A 46 17.65 0.06 21.41
C VAL A 46 17.81 -1.08 22.43
N PRO A 47 17.58 -0.86 23.74
CA PRO A 47 17.73 -1.94 24.71
C PRO A 47 16.78 -3.11 24.46
N LEU A 48 15.55 -2.86 23.99
CA LEU A 48 14.59 -3.90 23.63
C LEU A 48 15.05 -4.73 22.42
N ALA A 49 15.61 -4.09 21.39
CA ALA A 49 16.16 -4.78 20.22
C ALA A 49 17.34 -5.69 20.58
N VAL A 50 18.27 -5.20 21.42
CA VAL A 50 19.40 -6.00 21.91
C VAL A 50 18.90 -7.19 22.73
N ALA A 51 17.95 -6.97 23.65
CA ALA A 51 17.37 -8.04 24.46
C ALA A 51 16.67 -9.13 23.63
N ALA A 52 16.07 -8.75 22.50
CA ALA A 52 15.46 -9.67 21.54
C ALA A 52 16.47 -10.46 20.69
N GLY A 53 17.77 -10.12 20.76
CA GLY A 53 18.87 -10.79 20.07
C GLY A 53 19.30 -10.14 18.76
N ALA A 54 18.89 -8.89 18.50
CA ALA A 54 19.36 -8.15 17.34
C ALA A 54 20.71 -7.47 17.62
N ARG A 55 21.55 -7.38 16.58
CA ARG A 55 22.70 -6.47 16.56
C ARG A 55 22.19 -5.07 16.23
N VAL A 56 22.52 -4.09 17.07
CA VAL A 56 22.14 -2.69 16.85
C VAL A 56 23.32 -1.90 16.30
N THR A 57 23.09 -1.15 15.22
CA THR A 57 24.02 -0.17 14.66
C THR A 57 23.35 1.20 14.60
N HIS A 58 24.13 2.28 14.47
CA HIS A 58 23.60 3.65 14.47
C HIS A 58 23.87 4.37 13.16
N PHE A 59 22.89 5.15 12.73
CA PHE A 59 23.00 6.04 11.58
C PHE A 59 22.33 7.37 11.92
N ALA A 60 23.05 8.49 11.83
CA ALA A 60 22.45 9.80 12.06
C ALA A 60 21.38 10.06 11.00
N TRP A 61 20.15 10.39 11.40
CA TRP A 61 19.08 10.72 10.46
C TRP A 61 19.45 11.97 9.65
N ILE A 62 19.46 11.83 8.32
CA ILE A 62 19.83 12.89 7.36
C ILE A 62 18.72 13.16 6.34
N ASP A 63 17.47 12.92 6.72
CA ASP A 63 16.31 13.16 5.83
C ASP A 63 16.33 12.30 4.54
N ASP A 64 16.88 11.08 4.64
CA ASP A 64 17.00 10.13 3.53
C ASP A 64 16.82 8.68 4.03
N PHE A 65 15.66 8.08 3.71
CA PHE A 65 15.36 6.69 4.05
C PHE A 65 16.23 5.70 3.29
N ALA A 66 16.52 5.94 2.01
CA ALA A 66 17.39 5.06 1.23
C ALA A 66 18.80 5.04 1.79
N ALA A 67 19.34 6.17 2.23
CA ALA A 67 20.65 6.23 2.87
C ALA A 67 20.69 5.36 4.14
N ALA A 68 19.69 5.48 5.01
CA ALA A 68 19.59 4.67 6.22
C ALA A 68 19.43 3.17 5.91
N ARG A 69 18.55 2.80 4.96
CA ARG A 69 18.38 1.40 4.52
C ARG A 69 19.65 0.84 3.90
N ASN A 70 20.32 1.59 3.03
CA ASN A 70 21.54 1.13 2.36
C ASN A 70 22.69 0.94 3.36
N ALA A 71 22.82 1.84 4.36
CA ALA A 71 23.76 1.65 5.46
C ALA A 71 23.45 0.37 6.26
N ALA A 72 22.16 0.09 6.51
CA ALA A 72 21.72 -1.13 7.19
C ALA A 72 22.01 -2.40 6.37
N LEU A 73 21.69 -2.41 5.07
CA LEU A 73 21.99 -3.53 4.15
C LEU A 73 23.50 -3.81 4.08
N GLN A 74 24.31 -2.75 4.04
CA GLN A 74 25.77 -2.87 4.06
C GLN A 74 26.28 -3.44 5.39
N ALA A 75 25.76 -2.95 6.53
CA ALA A 75 26.13 -3.44 7.85
C ALA A 75 25.66 -4.87 8.12
N ALA A 76 24.58 -5.31 7.46
CA ALA A 76 24.07 -6.67 7.51
C ALA A 76 24.99 -7.65 6.76
N GLY A 77 25.45 -7.30 5.55
CA GLY A 77 26.44 -8.08 4.80
C GLY A 77 26.04 -9.54 4.55
N ALA A 78 24.74 -9.80 4.40
CA ALA A 78 24.18 -11.13 4.16
C ALA A 78 23.89 -11.38 2.66
N ASP A 79 23.67 -12.65 2.32
CA ASP A 79 23.35 -13.07 0.95
C ASP A 79 21.91 -12.71 0.57
N TRP A 80 21.02 -12.85 1.56
CA TRP A 80 19.63 -12.42 1.52
C TRP A 80 19.36 -11.40 2.63
N HIS A 81 18.70 -10.31 2.28
CA HIS A 81 18.15 -9.34 3.22
C HIS A 81 16.63 -9.46 3.24
N LEU A 82 16.06 -9.76 4.40
CA LEU A 82 14.64 -9.56 4.67
C LEU A 82 14.49 -8.17 5.27
N VAL A 83 13.94 -7.23 4.50
CA VAL A 83 13.73 -5.85 4.94
C VAL A 83 12.32 -5.73 5.49
N LEU A 84 12.17 -5.34 6.75
CA LEU A 84 10.87 -5.05 7.36
C LEU A 84 10.95 -3.74 8.16
N ASP A 85 9.83 -3.06 8.26
CA ASP A 85 9.68 -1.86 9.09
C ASP A 85 9.31 -2.26 10.52
N ALA A 86 9.69 -1.48 11.54
CA ALA A 86 9.62 -1.91 12.94
C ALA A 86 8.20 -2.18 13.48
N ASP A 87 7.16 -1.79 12.75
CA ASP A 87 5.75 -2.05 13.01
C ASP A 87 5.13 -3.15 12.16
N GLU A 88 5.95 -3.86 11.39
CA GLU A 88 5.58 -5.06 10.64
C GLU A 88 5.88 -6.34 11.44
N TRP A 89 5.18 -7.45 11.21
CA TRP A 89 5.49 -8.76 11.82
C TRP A 89 4.97 -9.93 10.99
N LEU A 90 5.57 -11.11 11.12
CA LEU A 90 5.04 -12.32 10.45
C LEU A 90 3.71 -12.75 11.06
N ILE A 91 2.69 -13.00 10.24
CA ILE A 91 1.38 -13.44 10.71
C ILE A 91 1.40 -14.96 10.95
N GLY A 92 1.25 -15.36 12.22
CA GLY A 92 1.22 -16.76 12.63
C GLY A 92 2.54 -17.48 12.32
N GLU A 93 2.45 -18.77 11.94
CA GLU A 93 3.60 -19.52 11.40
C GLU A 93 3.75 -19.34 9.88
N GLY A 94 2.87 -18.54 9.25
CA GLY A 94 2.89 -18.26 7.82
C GLY A 94 4.20 -17.58 7.42
N GLY A 95 4.82 -18.03 6.33
CA GLY A 95 6.06 -17.45 5.80
C GLY A 95 7.36 -18.07 6.28
N GLY A 96 7.36 -18.78 7.42
CA GLY A 96 8.57 -19.40 7.95
C GLY A 96 9.23 -20.39 7.00
N ALA A 97 8.42 -21.23 6.34
CA ALA A 97 8.90 -22.19 5.35
C ALA A 97 9.48 -21.51 4.09
N ALA A 98 8.82 -20.45 3.60
CA ALA A 98 9.27 -19.70 2.44
C ALA A 98 10.62 -19.00 2.72
N LEU A 99 10.77 -18.40 3.90
CA LEU A 99 12.05 -17.81 4.34
C LEU A 99 13.12 -18.89 4.52
N ALA A 100 12.81 -20.00 5.18
CA ALA A 100 13.77 -21.09 5.39
C ALA A 100 14.30 -21.67 4.06
N ALA A 101 13.45 -21.76 3.02
CA ALA A 101 13.83 -22.24 1.70
C ALA A 101 14.88 -21.35 0.99
N LEU A 102 14.99 -20.06 1.36
CA LEU A 102 16.00 -19.17 0.80
C LEU A 102 17.42 -19.61 1.14
N ARG A 103 17.62 -20.33 2.26
CA ARG A 103 18.93 -20.85 2.66
C ARG A 103 19.54 -21.78 1.61
N THR A 104 18.72 -22.43 0.79
CA THR A 104 19.16 -23.32 -0.29
C THR A 104 18.81 -22.79 -1.67
N THR A 105 18.34 -21.54 -1.77
CA THR A 105 17.94 -20.90 -3.03
C THR A 105 18.91 -19.79 -3.37
N SER A 106 19.46 -19.82 -4.59
CA SER A 106 20.41 -18.81 -5.06
C SER A 106 19.80 -17.40 -5.03
N PRO A 107 20.53 -16.36 -4.57
CA PRO A 107 20.09 -14.97 -4.53
C PRO A 107 20.10 -14.31 -5.91
N ASN A 108 19.24 -14.81 -6.82
CA ASN A 108 19.13 -14.37 -8.21
C ASN A 108 17.76 -13.78 -8.57
N PHE A 109 16.95 -13.41 -7.58
CA PHE A 109 15.64 -12.78 -7.74
C PHE A 109 15.32 -11.86 -6.57
N VAL A 110 14.40 -10.92 -6.75
CA VAL A 110 13.81 -10.14 -5.66
C VAL A 110 12.45 -10.73 -5.27
N GLY A 111 12.27 -10.98 -3.98
CA GLY A 111 11.03 -11.51 -3.43
C GLY A 111 10.09 -10.40 -2.98
N THR A 112 8.85 -10.44 -3.46
CA THR A 112 7.76 -9.64 -2.90
C THR A 112 7.02 -10.42 -1.83
N ILE A 113 6.62 -9.75 -0.75
CA ILE A 113 5.82 -10.33 0.34
C ILE A 113 4.47 -9.62 0.42
N ALA A 114 3.46 -10.29 0.98
CA ALA A 114 2.13 -9.71 1.15
C ALA A 114 2.07 -8.98 2.50
N LEU A 115 1.82 -7.68 2.45
CA LEU A 115 1.55 -6.84 3.61
C LEU A 115 0.04 -6.72 3.81
N GLN A 116 -0.43 -6.99 5.02
CA GLN A 116 -1.82 -6.85 5.44
C GLN A 116 -1.90 -5.65 6.39
N ASP A 117 -2.51 -4.58 5.88
CA ASP A 117 -2.75 -3.35 6.62
C ASP A 117 -4.11 -3.47 7.32
N HIS A 118 -4.12 -3.40 8.65
CA HIS A 118 -5.35 -3.38 9.43
C HIS A 118 -5.76 -1.93 9.75
N TYR A 119 -7.02 -1.58 9.46
CA TYR A 119 -7.59 -0.28 9.81
C TYR A 119 -9.06 -0.42 10.22
N ASP A 120 -9.63 0.66 10.78
CA ASP A 120 -11.04 0.72 11.18
C ASP A 120 -11.96 0.56 9.96
N GLY A 121 -12.38 -0.68 9.67
CA GLY A 121 -13.33 -1.00 8.59
C GLY A 121 -12.87 -2.07 7.60
N GLY A 122 -11.64 -2.59 7.68
CA GLY A 122 -11.20 -3.69 6.82
C GLY A 122 -9.69 -3.97 6.84
N THR A 123 -9.28 -4.84 5.92
CA THR A 123 -7.88 -5.17 5.64
C THR A 123 -7.56 -4.73 4.22
N ALA A 124 -6.49 -3.97 4.03
CA ALA A 124 -5.92 -3.74 2.70
C ALA A 124 -4.71 -4.66 2.50
N GLN A 125 -4.50 -5.11 1.26
CA GLN A 125 -3.35 -5.93 0.92
C GLN A 125 -2.47 -5.23 -0.10
N SER A 126 -1.16 -5.25 0.13
CA SER A 126 -0.17 -4.79 -0.84
C SER A 126 0.98 -5.78 -0.95
N ARG A 127 1.67 -5.79 -2.09
CA ARG A 127 2.89 -6.59 -2.28
C ARG A 127 4.09 -5.69 -2.45
N LEU A 128 5.08 -5.87 -1.59
CA LEU A 128 6.29 -5.03 -1.56
C LEU A 128 7.55 -5.89 -1.72
N SER A 129 8.53 -5.38 -2.46
CA SER A 129 9.86 -5.99 -2.59
C SER A 129 10.63 -5.86 -1.26
N ARG A 130 10.65 -6.96 -0.50
CA ARG A 130 11.20 -7.01 0.87
C ARG A 130 12.23 -8.12 1.06
N VAL A 131 12.36 -9.06 0.13
CA VAL A 131 13.42 -10.08 0.16
C VAL A 131 14.41 -9.80 -0.95
N LEU A 132 15.58 -9.28 -0.59
CA LEU A 132 16.54 -8.69 -1.51
C LEU A 132 17.86 -9.49 -1.52
N PRO A 133 18.43 -9.78 -2.70
CA PRO A 133 19.81 -10.24 -2.81
C PRO A 133 20.81 -9.21 -2.30
N GLY A 134 21.92 -9.68 -1.73
CA GLY A 134 22.96 -8.86 -1.10
C GLY A 134 23.42 -7.60 -1.85
N PRO A 135 23.55 -7.60 -3.20
CA PRO A 135 23.94 -6.41 -3.97
C PRO A 135 22.86 -5.34 -4.16
N VAL A 136 21.58 -5.65 -3.95
CA VAL A 136 20.47 -4.73 -4.24
C VAL A 136 20.48 -3.54 -3.26
N ARG A 137 20.22 -2.34 -3.76
CA ARG A 137 20.20 -1.09 -2.98
C ARG A 137 18.96 -0.26 -3.29
N TYR A 138 18.56 0.59 -2.36
CA TYR A 138 17.43 1.50 -2.50
C TYR A 138 17.86 2.82 -3.15
N ALA A 139 16.94 3.44 -3.91
CA ALA A 139 17.06 4.80 -4.43
C ALA A 139 15.79 5.62 -4.16
N GLY A 140 15.96 6.94 -4.03
CA GLY A 140 14.92 7.92 -3.63
C GLY A 140 14.95 8.20 -2.13
N ARG A 141 14.81 9.46 -1.72
CA ARG A 141 14.89 9.81 -0.28
C ARG A 141 13.70 9.34 0.55
N ILE A 142 12.54 9.21 -0.09
CA ILE A 142 11.28 8.78 0.51
C ILE A 142 10.48 7.98 -0.52
N HIS A 143 9.72 6.98 -0.06
CA HIS A 143 9.09 5.97 -0.92
C HIS A 143 10.11 5.25 -1.80
N GLU A 144 11.30 5.07 -1.23
CA GLU A 144 12.48 4.48 -1.84
C GLU A 144 12.20 3.08 -2.40
N GLN A 145 12.75 2.79 -3.57
CA GLN A 145 12.56 1.50 -4.25
C GLN A 145 13.89 0.75 -4.39
N PRO A 146 13.91 -0.58 -4.22
CA PRO A 146 15.06 -1.40 -4.57
C PRO A 146 15.35 -1.28 -6.08
N VAL A 147 16.61 -0.98 -6.44
CA VAL A 147 17.07 -0.85 -7.83
C VAL A 147 17.75 -2.14 -8.26
N HIS A 148 17.19 -2.82 -9.26
CA HIS A 148 17.71 -4.07 -9.81
C HIS A 148 17.10 -4.41 -11.18
N ASP A 149 17.79 -5.28 -11.93
CA ASP A 149 17.29 -5.92 -13.16
C ASP A 149 16.87 -7.39 -12.94
N LEU A 150 16.84 -7.83 -11.68
CA LEU A 150 16.52 -9.21 -11.32
C LEU A 150 15.03 -9.55 -11.52
N PRO A 151 14.71 -10.82 -11.82
CA PRO A 151 13.34 -11.31 -11.80
C PRO A 151 12.67 -11.06 -10.45
N VAL A 152 11.39 -10.69 -10.47
CA VAL A 152 10.58 -10.51 -9.26
C VAL A 152 9.72 -11.75 -9.03
N ARG A 153 9.70 -12.28 -7.81
CA ARG A 153 8.90 -13.46 -7.43
C ARG A 153 8.04 -13.18 -6.21
N ALA A 154 6.77 -13.56 -6.28
CA ALA A 154 5.92 -13.58 -5.10
C ALA A 154 6.39 -14.69 -4.14
N LEU A 155 6.62 -14.32 -2.88
CA LEU A 155 6.85 -15.25 -1.78
C LEU A 155 5.61 -15.28 -0.89
N ASP A 156 5.27 -16.47 -0.41
CA ASP A 156 4.19 -16.69 0.54
C ASP A 156 4.68 -16.39 1.96
N VAL A 157 4.84 -15.09 2.25
CA VAL A 157 5.27 -14.55 3.54
C VAL A 157 4.24 -13.49 3.92
N PRO A 158 3.21 -13.83 4.71
CA PRO A 158 2.21 -12.89 5.16
C PRO A 158 2.77 -12.04 6.31
N VAL A 159 2.65 -10.73 6.17
CA VAL A 159 3.14 -9.74 7.14
C VAL A 159 1.99 -8.84 7.56
N GLY A 160 1.79 -8.67 8.86
CA GLY A 160 0.84 -7.71 9.43
C GLY A 160 1.51 -6.37 9.64
N HIS A 161 0.75 -5.28 9.56
CA HIS A 161 1.27 -3.92 9.72
C HIS A 161 0.28 -3.01 10.47
N ASP A 162 0.79 -2.29 11.47
CA ASP A 162 0.02 -1.38 12.35
C ASP A 162 0.17 0.10 11.97
N GLY A 163 0.80 0.42 10.84
CA GLY A 163 1.23 1.79 10.51
C GLY A 163 0.13 2.83 10.33
N TYR A 164 -1.15 2.42 10.29
CA TYR A 164 -2.32 3.28 10.10
C TYR A 164 -3.10 3.59 11.38
N LEU A 165 -2.60 3.21 12.56
CA LEU A 165 -3.20 3.65 13.82
C LEU A 165 -3.12 5.19 13.92
N PRO A 166 -4.21 5.90 14.28
CA PRO A 166 -4.28 7.37 14.26
C PRO A 166 -3.15 8.10 15.01
N GLU A 167 -2.64 7.48 16.07
CA GLU A 167 -1.54 7.99 16.89
C GLU A 167 -0.19 8.00 16.13
N ARG A 168 0.02 7.07 15.19
CA ARG A 168 1.24 6.97 14.36
C ARG A 168 1.23 7.92 13.16
N LEU A 169 0.04 8.31 12.67
CA LEU A 169 -0.11 9.22 11.52
C LEU A 169 0.28 10.66 11.89
N HIS A 170 -0.10 11.16 13.06
CA HIS A 170 0.21 12.52 13.50
C HIS A 170 1.72 12.79 13.66
N VAL A 171 2.51 11.77 14.01
CA VAL A 171 3.97 11.89 14.18
C VAL A 171 4.69 12.02 12.83
N LYS A 172 4.09 11.51 11.75
CA LYS A 172 4.68 11.51 10.39
C LYS A 172 4.26 12.72 9.56
N GLN A 173 3.27 13.49 10.02
CA GLN A 173 2.73 14.65 9.34
C GLN A 173 3.80 15.74 9.14
N GLY A 174 3.87 16.31 7.94
CA GLY A 174 4.80 17.39 7.59
C GLY A 174 6.19 16.92 7.16
N ARG A 175 6.82 15.94 7.84
CA ARG A 175 8.13 15.41 7.40
C ARG A 175 8.02 14.76 6.03
N ASN A 176 7.06 13.87 5.83
CA ASN A 176 6.91 13.15 4.56
C ASN A 176 6.63 14.11 3.40
N GLU A 177 5.69 15.05 3.60
CA GLU A 177 5.42 16.12 2.63
C GLU A 177 6.69 16.90 2.28
N GLN A 178 7.48 17.31 3.27
CA GLN A 178 8.72 18.07 3.04
C GLN A 178 9.71 17.29 2.18
N LEU A 179 9.91 16.00 2.46
CA LEU A 179 10.82 15.14 1.67
C LEU A 179 10.30 14.93 0.25
N LEU A 180 9.00 14.65 0.10
CA LEU A 180 8.37 14.49 -1.21
C LEU A 180 8.50 15.75 -2.05
N ARG A 181 8.24 16.93 -1.47
CA ARG A 181 8.42 18.21 -2.16
C ARG A 181 9.86 18.44 -2.56
N ALA A 182 10.82 18.18 -1.68
CA ALA A 182 12.24 18.34 -2.02
C ALA A 182 12.68 17.44 -3.19
N GLU A 183 12.17 16.20 -3.27
CA GLU A 183 12.46 15.30 -4.40
C GLU A 183 11.72 15.72 -5.67
N ILE A 184 10.48 16.21 -5.57
CA ILE A 184 9.71 16.76 -6.69
C ILE A 184 10.36 18.04 -7.22
N ASP A 185 10.89 18.91 -6.37
CA ASP A 185 11.59 20.13 -6.81
C ASP A 185 12.86 19.77 -7.60
N ALA A 186 13.51 18.65 -7.27
CA ALA A 186 14.67 18.14 -7.99
C ALA A 186 14.30 17.45 -9.32
N ASP A 187 13.19 16.69 -9.35
CA ASP A 187 12.62 16.12 -10.58
C ASP A 187 11.09 16.29 -10.63
N PRO A 188 10.60 17.42 -11.16
CA PRO A 188 9.17 17.68 -11.25
C PRO A 188 8.45 16.73 -12.19
N THR A 189 9.19 16.01 -13.03
CA THR A 189 8.63 15.11 -14.02
C THR A 189 8.33 13.72 -13.46
N ASN A 190 8.83 13.39 -12.26
CA ASN A 190 8.64 12.09 -11.65
C ASN A 190 7.17 11.88 -11.19
N ALA A 191 6.40 11.18 -12.03
CA ALA A 191 4.99 10.91 -11.79
C ALA A 191 4.72 10.10 -10.51
N TYR A 192 5.65 9.22 -10.12
CA TYR A 192 5.50 8.41 -8.92
C TYR A 192 5.53 9.26 -7.65
N LEU A 193 6.41 10.27 -7.58
CA LEU A 193 6.49 11.17 -6.44
C LEU A 193 5.23 12.03 -6.27
N TRP A 194 4.67 12.53 -7.38
CA TRP A 194 3.39 13.25 -7.34
C TRP A 194 2.23 12.35 -6.89
N TYR A 195 2.18 11.10 -7.35
CA TYR A 195 1.22 10.12 -6.88
C TYR A 195 1.35 9.87 -5.37
N GLN A 196 2.57 9.73 -4.85
CA GLN A 196 2.79 9.56 -3.41
C GLN A 196 2.44 10.82 -2.61
N LEU A 197 2.71 12.01 -3.13
CA LEU A 197 2.30 13.28 -2.52
C LEU A 197 0.76 13.40 -2.43
N GLY A 198 0.04 13.00 -3.48
CA GLY A 198 -1.43 12.96 -3.45
C GLY A 198 -1.98 11.99 -2.39
N LYS A 199 -1.30 10.84 -2.18
CA LYS A 199 -1.63 9.91 -1.11
C LYS A 199 -1.38 10.50 0.27
N ASP A 200 -0.25 11.16 0.49
CA ASP A 200 0.06 11.84 1.75
C ASP A 200 -1.00 12.89 2.07
N PHE A 201 -1.41 13.72 1.10
CA PHE A 201 -2.51 14.67 1.28
C PHE A 201 -3.84 14.02 1.65
N SER A 202 -4.18 12.89 1.00
CA SER A 202 -5.43 12.17 1.28
C SER A 202 -5.48 11.63 2.71
N VAL A 203 -4.35 11.17 3.26
CA VAL A 203 -4.25 10.70 4.66
C VAL A 203 -4.65 11.80 5.66
N TYR A 204 -4.35 13.07 5.34
CA TYR A 204 -4.69 14.22 6.19
C TYR A 204 -5.93 14.98 5.72
N ASN A 205 -6.80 14.35 4.92
CA ASN A 205 -8.04 14.92 4.38
C ASN A 205 -7.85 16.22 3.57
N ARG A 206 -6.65 16.45 3.02
CA ARG A 206 -6.33 17.60 2.15
C ARG A 206 -6.72 17.29 0.71
N PHE A 207 -8.00 17.02 0.48
CA PHE A 207 -8.49 16.48 -0.81
C PHE A 207 -8.27 17.42 -2.00
N ALA A 208 -8.26 18.74 -1.80
CA ALA A 208 -7.95 19.70 -2.86
C ALA A 208 -6.50 19.56 -3.34
N ASP A 209 -5.55 19.45 -2.40
CA ASP A 209 -4.14 19.25 -2.72
C ASP A 209 -3.90 17.85 -3.32
N ALA A 210 -4.61 16.84 -2.81
CA ALA A 210 -4.56 15.49 -3.36
C ALA A 210 -5.04 15.43 -4.81
N GLU A 211 -6.18 16.05 -5.13
CA GLU A 211 -6.72 16.11 -6.49
C GLU A 211 -5.75 16.81 -7.44
N ALA A 212 -5.18 17.95 -7.04
CA ALA A 212 -4.20 18.66 -7.86
C ALA A 212 -2.96 17.81 -8.16
N ALA A 213 -2.44 17.07 -7.17
CA ALA A 213 -1.32 16.16 -7.35
C ALA A 213 -1.66 14.98 -8.28
N PHE A 214 -2.83 14.36 -8.11
CA PHE A 214 -3.27 13.25 -8.95
C PHE A 214 -3.57 13.70 -10.38
N ALA A 215 -4.20 14.86 -10.57
CA ALA A 215 -4.50 15.44 -11.89
C ALA A 215 -3.22 15.69 -12.70
N ASN A 216 -2.21 16.30 -12.06
CA ASN A 216 -0.91 16.53 -12.68
C ASN A 216 -0.29 15.24 -13.24
N VAL A 217 -0.50 14.10 -12.56
CA VAL A 217 -0.02 12.80 -13.03
C VAL A 217 -0.90 12.22 -14.13
N SER A 218 -2.21 12.10 -13.87
CA SER A 218 -3.11 11.41 -14.78
C SER A 218 -3.15 12.08 -16.15
N ASP A 219 -3.12 13.40 -16.20
CA ASP A 219 -3.23 14.17 -17.44
C ASP A 219 -1.96 14.00 -18.31
N ARG A 220 -0.80 13.77 -17.68
CA ARG A 220 0.48 13.52 -18.36
C ARG A 220 0.63 12.09 -18.88
N LEU A 221 0.06 11.11 -18.18
CA LEU A 221 0.26 9.68 -18.49
C LEU A 221 -0.92 9.06 -19.24
N ILE A 222 -2.01 9.80 -19.47
CA ILE A 222 -3.22 9.31 -20.14
C ILE A 222 -2.97 8.80 -21.57
N THR A 223 -1.87 9.21 -22.20
CA THR A 223 -1.51 8.81 -23.56
C THR A 223 -0.57 7.61 -23.61
N LEU A 224 0.01 7.19 -22.48
CA LEU A 224 0.94 6.06 -22.45
C LEU A 224 0.23 4.74 -22.74
N PRO A 225 0.73 3.89 -23.67
CA PRO A 225 0.08 2.62 -23.99
C PRO A 225 -0.04 1.66 -22.80
N LEU A 226 0.97 1.66 -21.93
CA LEU A 226 1.01 0.87 -20.71
C LEU A 226 1.11 1.82 -19.52
N PRO A 227 0.05 1.92 -18.69
CA PRO A 227 0.10 2.75 -17.50
C PRO A 227 0.98 2.08 -16.42
N PRO A 228 1.49 2.87 -15.45
CA PRO A 228 2.19 2.32 -14.29
C PRO A 228 1.32 1.35 -13.49
N THR A 229 1.94 0.42 -12.77
CA THR A 229 1.22 -0.60 -11.97
C THR A 229 0.29 -0.01 -10.90
N TRP A 230 0.60 1.19 -10.41
CA TRP A 230 -0.19 1.94 -9.41
C TRP A 230 -1.31 2.80 -10.01
N TRP A 231 -1.57 2.69 -11.32
CA TRP A 231 -2.56 3.53 -12.01
C TRP A 231 -3.98 3.37 -11.47
N ASN A 232 -4.45 2.15 -11.27
CA ASN A 232 -5.81 1.90 -10.77
C ASN A 232 -6.04 2.53 -9.38
N ASP A 233 -5.04 2.43 -8.49
CA ASP A 233 -5.08 3.08 -7.18
C ASP A 233 -5.11 4.62 -7.30
N LEU A 234 -4.29 5.20 -8.19
CA LEU A 234 -4.33 6.63 -8.46
C LEU A 234 -5.73 7.08 -8.92
N VAL A 235 -6.32 6.38 -9.89
CA VAL A 235 -7.64 6.73 -10.43
C VAL A 235 -8.70 6.64 -9.32
N ALA A 236 -8.75 5.54 -8.57
CA ALA A 236 -9.72 5.36 -7.49
C ALA A 236 -9.57 6.44 -6.40
N ARG A 237 -8.34 6.83 -6.04
CA ARG A 237 -8.08 7.91 -5.07
C ARG A 237 -8.43 9.30 -5.59
N ARG A 238 -8.20 9.56 -6.87
CA ARG A 238 -8.62 10.83 -7.51
C ARG A 238 -10.14 10.94 -7.52
N LEU A 239 -10.86 9.87 -7.85
CA LEU A 239 -12.33 9.82 -7.76
C LEU A 239 -12.81 10.08 -6.33
N PHE A 240 -12.19 9.44 -5.34
CA PHE A 240 -12.50 9.70 -3.93
C PHE A 240 -12.24 11.16 -3.52
N SER A 241 -11.16 11.77 -4.02
CA SER A 241 -10.86 13.19 -3.77
C SER A 241 -11.91 14.11 -4.40
N LEU A 242 -12.32 13.85 -5.64
CA LEU A 242 -13.36 14.61 -6.34
C LEU A 242 -14.73 14.48 -5.65
N LYS A 243 -15.10 13.27 -5.23
CA LYS A 243 -16.27 12.99 -4.37
C LYS A 243 -16.22 13.84 -3.10
N SER A 244 -15.11 13.79 -2.38
CA SER A 244 -14.93 14.52 -1.11
C SER A 244 -14.99 16.05 -1.27
N LEU A 245 -14.64 16.56 -2.45
CA LEU A 245 -14.74 17.97 -2.82
C LEU A 245 -16.11 18.36 -3.39
N LYS A 246 -17.07 17.43 -3.49
CA LYS A 246 -18.36 17.61 -4.16
C LYS A 246 -18.26 18.03 -5.63
N ARG A 247 -17.15 17.65 -6.29
CA ARG A 247 -16.91 17.89 -7.72
C ARG A 247 -17.37 16.69 -8.54
N HIS A 248 -18.63 16.30 -8.36
CA HIS A 248 -19.19 15.05 -8.88
C HIS A 248 -19.17 14.98 -10.41
N ALA A 249 -19.57 16.07 -11.08
CA ALA A 249 -19.53 16.15 -12.54
C ALA A 249 -18.11 15.98 -13.11
N ASP A 250 -17.11 16.63 -12.50
CA ASP A 250 -15.70 16.48 -12.90
C ASP A 250 -15.24 15.03 -12.70
N GLY A 251 -15.66 14.40 -11.60
CA GLY A 251 -15.40 12.99 -11.32
C GLY A 251 -15.98 12.04 -12.35
N MET A 252 -17.21 12.29 -12.81
CA MET A 252 -17.84 11.50 -13.86
C MET A 252 -17.10 11.63 -15.19
N VAL A 253 -16.79 12.87 -15.61
CA VAL A 253 -16.00 13.11 -16.83
C VAL A 253 -14.64 12.41 -16.74
N PHE A 254 -13.96 12.51 -15.60
CA PHE A 254 -12.71 11.79 -15.40
C PHE A 254 -12.89 10.27 -15.48
N ALA A 255 -13.89 9.70 -14.81
CA ALA A 255 -14.16 8.26 -14.81
C ALA A 255 -14.39 7.71 -16.23
N GLU A 256 -15.13 8.44 -17.08
CA GLU A 256 -15.38 8.05 -18.47
C GLU A 256 -14.08 7.87 -19.25
N THR A 257 -13.09 8.75 -19.04
CA THR A 257 -11.77 8.63 -19.69
C THR A 257 -10.96 7.41 -19.24
N GLN A 258 -11.30 6.81 -18.08
CA GLN A 258 -10.57 5.69 -17.50
C GLN A 258 -11.26 4.33 -17.68
N LEU A 259 -12.52 4.30 -18.12
CA LEU A 259 -13.33 3.07 -18.23
C LEU A 259 -12.60 1.90 -18.90
N GLN A 260 -11.94 2.16 -20.04
CA GLN A 260 -11.22 1.10 -20.77
C GLN A 260 -9.96 0.64 -20.03
N ARG A 261 -9.22 1.57 -19.41
CA ARG A 261 -7.95 1.28 -18.71
C ARG A 261 -8.18 0.55 -17.38
N CYS A 262 -9.28 0.87 -16.71
CA CYS A 262 -9.63 0.34 -15.40
C CYS A 262 -10.75 -0.72 -15.45
N ALA A 263 -11.02 -1.29 -16.63
CA ALA A 263 -12.12 -2.25 -16.85
C ALA A 263 -12.07 -3.52 -15.98
N GLU A 264 -10.89 -3.84 -15.46
CA GLU A 264 -10.60 -4.99 -14.61
C GLU A 264 -10.35 -4.61 -13.14
N SER A 265 -10.65 -3.37 -12.74
CA SER A 265 -10.43 -2.88 -11.37
C SER A 265 -11.75 -2.76 -10.61
N PRO A 266 -12.02 -3.62 -9.62
CA PRO A 266 -13.22 -3.48 -8.80
C PRO A 266 -13.18 -2.19 -7.96
N ASP A 267 -12.00 -1.76 -7.52
CA ASP A 267 -11.81 -0.50 -6.77
C ASP A 267 -12.20 0.75 -7.57
N PHE A 268 -11.90 0.77 -8.88
CA PHE A 268 -12.32 1.86 -9.75
C PHE A 268 -13.85 1.95 -9.81
N PHE A 269 -14.54 0.85 -10.09
CA PHE A 269 -16.00 0.84 -10.16
C PHE A 269 -16.65 1.08 -8.80
N PHE A 270 -16.03 0.63 -7.71
CA PHE A 270 -16.50 0.92 -6.36
C PHE A 270 -16.43 2.43 -6.07
N ALA A 271 -15.29 3.07 -6.37
CA ALA A 271 -15.12 4.51 -6.20
C ALA A 271 -16.06 5.33 -7.09
N LEU A 272 -16.33 4.86 -8.32
CA LEU A 272 -17.32 5.46 -9.22
C LEU A 272 -18.73 5.37 -8.64
N GLY A 273 -19.15 4.18 -8.17
CA GLY A 273 -20.47 3.99 -7.54
C GLY A 273 -20.66 4.87 -6.31
N ASP A 274 -19.63 4.99 -5.47
CA ASP A 274 -19.64 5.88 -4.30
C ASP A 274 -19.74 7.36 -4.68
N LEU A 275 -19.06 7.79 -5.74
CA LEU A 275 -19.15 9.16 -6.25
C LEU A 275 -20.55 9.47 -6.79
N LEU A 276 -21.12 8.55 -7.57
CA LEU A 276 -22.45 8.70 -8.14
C LEU A 276 -23.55 8.68 -7.05
N LEU A 277 -23.36 7.89 -6.00
CA LEU A 277 -24.25 7.86 -4.83
C LEU A 277 -24.28 9.21 -4.11
N ASP A 278 -23.10 9.77 -3.80
CA ASP A 278 -23.01 11.10 -3.19
C ASP A 278 -23.63 12.17 -4.09
N TRP A 279 -23.45 12.07 -5.40
CA TRP A 279 -24.09 12.99 -6.36
C TRP A 279 -25.62 12.87 -6.32
N ALA A 280 -26.16 11.65 -6.34
CA ALA A 280 -27.62 11.44 -6.25
C ALA A 280 -28.20 11.94 -4.91
N ALA A 281 -27.43 11.87 -3.82
CA ALA A 281 -27.82 12.40 -2.53
C ALA A 281 -27.78 13.94 -2.48
N ASP A 282 -26.76 14.56 -3.07
CA ASP A 282 -26.63 16.03 -3.16
C ASP A 282 -27.61 16.63 -4.18
N GLU A 283 -27.98 15.89 -5.23
CA GLU A 283 -28.90 16.30 -6.29
C GLU A 283 -30.02 15.27 -6.55
N PRO A 284 -31.04 15.19 -5.68
CA PRO A 284 -32.12 14.19 -5.79
C PRO A 284 -32.90 14.24 -7.12
N GLN A 285 -32.93 15.39 -7.79
CA GLN A 285 -33.52 15.55 -9.12
C GLN A 285 -32.81 14.72 -10.20
N GLN A 286 -31.55 14.36 -10.02
CA GLN A 286 -30.78 13.53 -10.94
C GLN A 286 -30.84 12.04 -10.59
N ALA A 287 -31.43 11.67 -9.46
CA ALA A 287 -31.41 10.30 -8.94
C ALA A 287 -31.95 9.26 -9.93
N GLU A 288 -33.01 9.59 -10.68
CA GLU A 288 -33.58 8.70 -11.71
C GLU A 288 -32.54 8.31 -12.78
N THR A 289 -31.62 9.22 -13.12
CA THR A 289 -30.54 8.98 -14.09
C THR A 289 -29.34 8.29 -13.45
N LEU A 290 -28.97 8.68 -12.23
CA LEU A 290 -27.76 8.22 -11.56
C LEU A 290 -27.91 6.81 -10.95
N VAL A 291 -29.08 6.45 -10.44
CA VAL A 291 -29.32 5.15 -9.77
C VAL A 291 -28.97 3.95 -10.65
N PRO A 292 -29.40 3.87 -11.93
CA PRO A 292 -28.98 2.79 -12.82
C PRO A 292 -27.46 2.70 -13.01
N MET A 293 -26.75 3.85 -13.00
CA MET A 293 -25.30 3.90 -13.15
C MET A 293 -24.58 3.43 -11.88
N ILE A 294 -25.10 3.78 -10.70
CA ILE A 294 -24.62 3.30 -9.40
C ILE A 294 -24.71 1.77 -9.36
N GLU A 295 -25.87 1.22 -9.73
CA GLU A 295 -26.09 -0.23 -9.78
C GLU A 295 -25.13 -0.91 -10.75
N ALA A 296 -24.96 -0.36 -11.96
CA ALA A 296 -24.06 -0.91 -12.96
C ALA A 296 -22.61 -0.93 -12.44
N ALA A 297 -22.16 0.11 -11.75
CA ALA A 297 -20.83 0.18 -11.17
C ALA A 297 -20.60 -0.94 -10.13
N TRP A 298 -21.49 -1.10 -9.16
CA TRP A 298 -21.31 -2.14 -8.13
C TRP A 298 -21.57 -3.56 -8.65
N ARG A 299 -22.46 -3.75 -9.63
CA ARG A 299 -22.58 -5.05 -10.33
C ARG A 299 -21.28 -5.40 -11.03
N ARG A 300 -20.64 -4.42 -11.68
CA ARG A 300 -19.34 -4.63 -12.33
C ARG A 300 -18.25 -5.01 -11.33
N CYS A 301 -18.26 -4.45 -10.12
CA CYS A 301 -17.37 -4.92 -9.06
C CYS A 301 -17.53 -6.42 -8.78
N LEU A 302 -18.76 -6.91 -8.65
CA LEU A 302 -19.08 -8.31 -8.37
C LEU A 302 -18.72 -9.23 -9.54
N GLU A 303 -18.87 -8.76 -10.78
CA GLU A 303 -18.46 -9.49 -11.98
C GLU A 303 -16.94 -9.68 -12.07
N ILE A 304 -16.17 -8.65 -11.72
CA ILE A 304 -14.71 -8.69 -11.73
C ILE A 304 -14.19 -9.57 -10.58
N GLY A 305 -14.84 -9.49 -9.41
CA GLY A 305 -14.41 -10.17 -8.21
C GLY A 305 -13.24 -9.49 -7.51
N GLU A 306 -12.74 -10.13 -6.45
CA GLU A 306 -11.59 -9.63 -5.69
C GLU A 306 -10.30 -9.68 -6.52
N ARG A 307 -9.52 -8.60 -6.47
CA ARG A 307 -8.23 -8.45 -7.17
C ARG A 307 -7.10 -8.06 -6.21
N PRO A 308 -6.77 -8.92 -5.22
CA PRO A 308 -5.69 -8.64 -4.25
C PRO A 308 -4.30 -8.56 -4.90
N ASP A 309 -4.18 -8.95 -6.17
CA ASP A 309 -3.00 -8.77 -7.00
C ASP A 309 -2.76 -7.31 -7.43
N GLN A 310 -3.82 -6.48 -7.45
CA GLN A 310 -3.73 -5.10 -7.89
C GLN A 310 -3.26 -4.18 -6.75
N PRO A 311 -2.31 -3.25 -7.02
CA PRO A 311 -1.91 -2.27 -6.03
C PRO A 311 -3.09 -1.44 -5.54
N GLY A 312 -3.21 -1.29 -4.21
CA GLY A 312 -4.26 -0.48 -3.58
C GLY A 312 -5.62 -1.18 -3.45
N ALA A 313 -5.72 -2.46 -3.82
CA ALA A 313 -6.97 -3.21 -3.70
C ALA A 313 -7.46 -3.27 -2.24
N ILE A 314 -8.74 -2.96 -2.05
CA ILE A 314 -9.40 -3.03 -0.75
C ILE A 314 -10.30 -4.26 -0.70
N GLU A 315 -10.05 -5.12 0.30
CA GLU A 315 -10.79 -6.36 0.48
C GLU A 315 -12.29 -6.09 0.62
N GLY A 316 -13.07 -6.80 -0.19
CA GLY A 316 -14.52 -6.75 -0.16
C GLY A 316 -15.12 -5.84 -1.21
N ARG A 317 -14.35 -4.95 -1.85
CA ARG A 317 -14.87 -4.09 -2.92
C ARG A 317 -15.23 -4.86 -4.18
N GLY A 318 -14.62 -6.02 -4.42
CA GLY A 318 -15.04 -6.96 -5.48
C GLY A 318 -16.09 -7.98 -5.03
N SER A 319 -16.56 -7.90 -3.78
CA SER A 319 -17.45 -8.89 -3.17
C SER A 319 -18.38 -8.28 -2.12
N ARG A 320 -18.11 -8.50 -0.82
CA ARG A 320 -19.04 -8.26 0.29
C ARG A 320 -19.47 -6.80 0.49
N LEU A 321 -18.62 -5.83 0.17
CA LEU A 321 -18.91 -4.39 0.29
C LEU A 321 -19.74 -3.91 -0.90
N ALA A 322 -19.37 -4.28 -2.13
CA ALA A 322 -20.16 -3.93 -3.31
C ALA A 322 -21.56 -4.57 -3.25
N ALA A 323 -21.66 -5.84 -2.84
CA ALA A 323 -22.93 -6.52 -2.65
C ALA A 323 -23.79 -5.84 -1.58
N HIS A 324 -23.18 -5.37 -0.49
CA HIS A 324 -23.89 -4.66 0.56
C HIS A 324 -24.46 -3.32 0.05
N ASN A 325 -23.63 -2.51 -0.61
CA ASN A 325 -24.06 -1.23 -1.17
C ASN A 325 -25.17 -1.41 -2.23
N LEU A 326 -25.02 -2.41 -3.12
CA LEU A 326 -26.02 -2.73 -4.13
C LEU A 326 -27.35 -3.18 -3.51
N ALA A 327 -27.31 -4.01 -2.46
CA ALA A 327 -28.52 -4.43 -1.77
C ALA A 327 -29.27 -3.25 -1.12
N LEU A 328 -28.56 -2.25 -0.59
CA LEU A 328 -29.18 -1.04 -0.04
C LEU A 328 -29.92 -0.24 -1.11
N ILE A 329 -29.33 -0.06 -2.30
CA ILE A 329 -29.99 0.64 -3.40
C ILE A 329 -31.19 -0.15 -3.95
N LEU A 330 -31.08 -1.48 -4.05
CA LEU A 330 -32.19 -2.32 -4.50
C LEU A 330 -33.38 -2.26 -3.53
N ASP A 331 -33.15 -2.28 -2.22
CA ASP A 331 -34.22 -2.05 -1.22
C ASP A 331 -34.86 -0.67 -1.39
N ALA A 332 -34.03 0.39 -1.50
CA ALA A 332 -34.50 1.77 -1.62
C ALA A 332 -35.33 2.02 -2.89
N THR A 333 -35.15 1.17 -3.91
CA THR A 333 -35.83 1.26 -5.22
C THR A 333 -36.92 0.20 -5.41
N GLY A 334 -37.35 -0.46 -4.33
CA GLY A 334 -38.50 -1.37 -4.35
C GLY A 334 -38.22 -2.76 -4.91
N ARG A 335 -36.96 -3.23 -4.88
CA ARG A 335 -36.52 -4.56 -5.33
C ARG A 335 -35.95 -5.42 -4.19
N PRO A 336 -36.72 -5.69 -3.12
CA PRO A 336 -36.21 -6.35 -1.91
C PRO A 336 -35.80 -7.83 -2.12
N GLU A 337 -36.41 -8.53 -3.08
CA GLU A 337 -36.04 -9.93 -3.37
C GLU A 337 -34.65 -10.04 -4.00
N GLU A 338 -34.29 -9.12 -4.91
CA GLU A 338 -32.92 -9.05 -5.46
C GLU A 338 -31.91 -8.67 -4.37
N ALA A 339 -32.26 -7.72 -3.50
CA ALA A 339 -31.43 -7.32 -2.37
C ALA A 339 -31.19 -8.49 -1.39
N ARG A 340 -32.23 -9.30 -1.13
CA ARG A 340 -32.14 -10.49 -0.30
C ARG A 340 -31.21 -11.54 -0.91
N ALA A 341 -31.33 -11.82 -2.20
CA ALA A 341 -30.46 -12.77 -2.90
C ALA A 341 -28.98 -12.38 -2.79
N LEU A 342 -28.64 -11.09 -2.90
CA LEU A 342 -27.27 -10.59 -2.72
C LEU A 342 -26.74 -10.76 -1.30
N ARG A 343 -27.61 -10.66 -0.28
CA ARG A 343 -27.23 -10.86 1.13
C ARG A 343 -27.01 -12.33 1.46
N GLU A 344 -27.77 -13.22 0.82
CA GLU A 344 -27.72 -14.67 1.04
C GLU A 344 -26.59 -15.35 0.26
N ALA A 345 -26.08 -14.74 -0.81
CA ALA A 345 -24.95 -15.26 -1.60
C ALA A 345 -23.56 -15.18 -0.91
N ARG A 346 -23.52 -14.97 0.41
CA ARG A 346 -22.31 -14.78 1.22
C ARG A 346 -21.71 -16.07 1.75
#